data_AF-A0A7S4PC40-F1
#
_entry.id   AF-A0A7S4PC40-F1
#
_cell.length_a   1.000
_cell.length_b   1.000
_cell.length_c   1.000
_cell.angle_alpha   90.00
_cell.angle_beta   90.00
_cell.angle_gamma   90.00
#
_symmetry.space_group_name_H-M   'P 1'
#
loop_
_entity.id
_entity.type
_entity.pdbx_description
1 polymer ?
#
loop_
_entity_poly.entity_id
_entity_poly.type
_entity_poly.pdbx_seq_one_letter_code
_entity_poly.pdbx_strand_id
1 'polypeptide(L)'
;PFSLSWETGQVKMLDSISLEELVYFLENFALRAQQTQLRIEEEQTNLNEAIENVRFRCTLDALKFNEDDQALVTDTSKDALKPEQVMQFCTSMLKTAWLYRKYFRGQRIRIGLPGTSYSISQEKGEVMIPCDFDKFSWMDQHQKFLRHEAVANSYRNHWYVWLFAATVFIGDLDFV
;
A
#
# COMPACT_ATOMS: atom_id res chain seq x y z
N PRO A 1 -10.18 -6.23 -35.53
CA PRO A 1 -11.19 -5.16 -35.40
C PRO A 1 -11.13 -4.42 -34.05
N PHE A 2 -10.92 -5.13 -32.93
CA PHE A 2 -10.68 -4.54 -31.61
C PHE A 2 -9.52 -5.26 -30.92
N SER A 3 -8.69 -4.53 -30.15
CA SER A 3 -7.75 -5.14 -29.21
C SER A 3 -8.15 -4.73 -27.80
N LEU A 4 -8.45 -5.72 -26.97
CA LEU A 4 -8.91 -5.52 -25.60
C LEU A 4 -7.85 -6.08 -24.66
N SER A 5 -7.24 -5.20 -23.86
CA SER A 5 -6.27 -5.60 -22.84
C SER A 5 -6.98 -5.77 -21.51
N TRP A 6 -7.31 -7.03 -21.19
CA TRP A 6 -7.96 -7.38 -19.92
C TRP A 6 -7.12 -7.02 -18.69
N GLU A 7 -5.80 -6.83 -18.88
CA GLU A 7 -4.88 -6.43 -17.81
C GLU A 7 -4.98 -4.93 -17.45
N THR A 8 -5.40 -4.08 -18.39
CA THR A 8 -5.50 -2.63 -18.18
C THR A 8 -6.93 -2.09 -18.30
N GLY A 9 -7.88 -2.94 -18.71
CA GLY A 9 -9.26 -2.54 -19.02
C GLY A 9 -9.38 -1.65 -20.26
N GLN A 10 -8.29 -1.41 -21.00
CA GLN A 10 -8.32 -0.53 -22.17
C GLN A 10 -8.85 -1.25 -23.41
N VAL A 11 -9.76 -0.57 -24.09
CA VAL A 11 -10.31 -1.02 -25.37
C VAL A 11 -9.72 -0.11 -26.46
N LYS A 12 -8.87 -0.66 -27.32
CA LYS A 12 -8.42 0.03 -28.53
C LYS A 12 -9.27 -0.43 -29.71
N MET A 13 -10.05 0.50 -30.23
CA MET A 13 -10.86 0.34 -31.44
C MET A 13 -10.00 0.75 -32.65
N LEU A 14 -10.03 -0.02 -33.74
CA LEU A 14 -9.44 0.38 -35.02
C LEU A 14 -10.40 1.33 -35.76
N ASP A 15 -9.89 2.30 -36.52
CA ASP A 15 -10.70 3.36 -37.16
C ASP A 15 -11.71 2.86 -38.22
N SER A 16 -11.67 1.58 -38.61
CA SER A 16 -12.51 1.00 -39.66
C SER A 16 -13.52 -0.04 -39.15
N ILE A 17 -14.18 0.21 -38.02
CA ILE A 17 -15.17 -0.71 -37.42
C ILE A 17 -16.56 -0.48 -38.02
N SER A 18 -17.26 -1.56 -38.35
CA SER A 18 -18.66 -1.51 -38.80
C SER A 18 -19.62 -1.32 -37.62
N LEU A 19 -20.79 -0.72 -37.87
CA LEU A 19 -21.79 -0.43 -36.84
C LEU A 19 -22.32 -1.70 -36.17
N GLU A 20 -22.39 -2.81 -36.92
CA GLU A 20 -22.77 -4.14 -36.43
C GLU A 20 -21.73 -4.73 -35.46
N GLU A 21 -20.43 -4.56 -35.76
CA GLU A 21 -19.34 -4.99 -34.87
C GLU A 21 -19.32 -4.20 -33.56
N LEU A 22 -19.71 -2.92 -33.61
CA LEU A 22 -19.79 -2.05 -32.43
C LEU A 22 -20.95 -2.46 -31.51
N VAL A 23 -22.12 -2.77 -32.08
CA VAL A 23 -23.27 -3.29 -31.31
C VAL A 23 -22.93 -4.65 -30.70
N TYR A 24 -22.31 -5.55 -31.47
CA TYR A 24 -21.85 -6.84 -30.98
C TYR A 24 -20.85 -6.71 -29.82
N PHE A 25 -19.96 -5.70 -29.88
CA PHE A 25 -19.03 -5.38 -28.80
C PHE A 25 -19.74 -4.90 -27.54
N LEU A 26 -20.70 -3.97 -27.68
CA LEU A 26 -21.47 -3.44 -26.56
C LEU A 26 -22.30 -4.53 -25.87
N GLU A 27 -22.93 -5.42 -26.63
CA GLU A 27 -23.76 -6.49 -26.07
C GLU A 27 -22.94 -7.59 -25.37
N ASN A 28 -21.79 -7.98 -25.92
CA ASN A 28 -21.06 -9.15 -25.44
C ASN A 28 -19.86 -8.83 -24.54
N PHE A 29 -19.24 -7.65 -24.69
CA PHE A 29 -17.96 -7.33 -24.04
C PHE A 29 -18.00 -6.09 -23.16
N ALA A 30 -18.87 -5.11 -23.41
CA ALA A 30 -18.86 -3.86 -22.62
C ALA A 30 -19.16 -4.09 -21.15
N LEU A 31 -20.13 -4.96 -20.81
CA LEU A 31 -20.42 -5.27 -19.40
C LEU A 31 -19.20 -5.88 -18.68
N ARG A 32 -18.49 -6.80 -19.36
CA ARG A 32 -17.29 -7.44 -18.80
C ARG A 32 -16.14 -6.44 -18.68
N ALA A 33 -15.95 -5.58 -19.68
CA ALA A 33 -14.94 -4.52 -19.66
C ALA A 33 -15.21 -3.52 -18.52
N GLN A 34 -16.47 -3.14 -18.32
CA GLN A 34 -16.88 -2.26 -17.22
C GLN A 34 -16.65 -2.92 -15.85
N GLN A 35 -17.00 -4.20 -15.70
CA GLN A 35 -16.73 -4.95 -14.46
C GLN A 35 -15.22 -5.05 -14.17
N THR A 36 -14.40 -5.29 -15.20
CA THR A 36 -12.95 -5.31 -15.02
C THR A 36 -12.40 -3.94 -14.66
N GLN A 37 -12.93 -2.86 -15.26
CA GLN A 37 -12.51 -1.51 -14.93
C GLN A 37 -12.84 -1.15 -13.47
N LEU A 38 -14.07 -1.43 -13.01
CA LEU A 38 -14.46 -1.21 -11.62
C LEU A 38 -13.57 -1.97 -10.65
N ARG A 39 -13.24 -3.23 -10.95
CA ARG A 39 -12.32 -4.02 -10.14
C ARG A 39 -10.91 -3.41 -10.09
N ILE A 40 -10.39 -2.95 -11.22
CA ILE A 40 -9.07 -2.31 -11.29
C ILE A 40 -9.08 -1.00 -10.46
N GLU A 41 -10.15 -0.21 -10.54
CA GLU A 41 -10.32 1.00 -9.74
C GLU A 41 -10.36 0.70 -8.24
N GLU A 42 -11.10 -0.34 -7.81
CA GLU A 42 -11.12 -0.79 -6.42
C GLU A 42 -9.75 -1.26 -5.92
N GLU A 43 -9.00 -2.01 -6.74
CA GLU A 43 -7.65 -2.44 -6.41
C GLU A 43 -6.70 -1.23 -6.27
N GLN A 44 -6.87 -0.20 -7.09
CA GLN A 44 -6.11 1.06 -7.01
C GLN A 44 -6.45 1.87 -5.75
N THR A 45 -7.72 2.01 -5.39
CA THR A 45 -8.11 2.72 -4.17
C THR A 45 -7.54 2.03 -2.93
N ASN A 46 -7.62 0.70 -2.87
CA ASN A 46 -7.08 -0.09 -1.77
C ASN A 46 -5.55 0.04 -1.64
N LEU A 47 -4.83 0.07 -2.77
CA LEU A 47 -3.39 0.30 -2.80
C LEU A 47 -3.04 1.69 -2.25
N ASN A 48 -3.70 2.74 -2.75
CA ASN A 48 -3.45 4.11 -2.31
C ASN A 48 -3.74 4.29 -0.83
N GLU A 49 -4.84 3.73 -0.32
CA GLU A 49 -5.15 3.74 1.11
C GLU A 49 -4.09 3.02 1.95
N ALA A 50 -3.59 1.86 1.49
CA ALA A 50 -2.55 1.12 2.20
C ALA A 50 -1.24 1.94 2.27
N ILE A 51 -0.88 2.60 1.18
CA ILE A 51 0.31 3.46 1.06
C ILE A 51 0.20 4.66 1.99
N GLU A 52 -0.93 5.36 1.97
CA GLU A 52 -1.16 6.50 2.85
C GLU A 52 -1.15 6.07 4.31
N ASN A 53 -1.78 4.95 4.64
CA ASN A 53 -1.80 4.40 5.99
C ASN A 53 -0.39 4.11 6.52
N VAL A 54 0.49 3.54 5.67
CA VAL A 54 1.91 3.36 5.99
C VAL A 54 2.62 4.70 6.19
N ARG A 55 2.43 5.65 5.28
CA ARG A 55 3.03 6.99 5.36
C ARG A 55 2.67 7.69 6.67
N PHE A 56 1.39 7.68 7.04
CA PHE A 56 0.92 8.30 8.28
C PHE A 56 1.42 7.57 9.53
N ARG A 57 1.38 6.22 9.55
CA ARG A 57 1.74 5.46 10.75
C ARG A 57 3.25 5.44 11.00
N CYS A 58 4.06 5.34 9.95
CA CYS A 58 5.51 5.37 10.05
C CYS A 58 6.08 6.81 9.99
N THR A 59 5.23 7.83 9.83
CA THR A 59 5.63 9.25 9.71
C THR A 59 6.70 9.48 8.64
N LEU A 60 6.47 8.91 7.46
CA LEU A 60 7.36 9.03 6.31
C LEU A 60 7.09 10.36 5.58
N ASP A 61 8.14 10.96 5.03
CA ASP A 61 7.98 12.15 4.17
C ASP A 61 7.28 11.76 2.85
N ALA A 62 7.79 10.71 2.21
CA ALA A 62 7.23 10.09 1.00
C ALA A 62 7.51 8.59 0.94
N LEU A 63 6.59 7.81 0.35
CA LEU A 63 6.78 6.41 -0.02
C LEU A 63 6.73 6.33 -1.55
N LYS A 64 7.85 5.94 -2.17
CA LYS A 64 8.04 5.90 -3.62
C LYS A 64 8.13 4.47 -4.13
N PHE A 65 7.50 4.19 -5.28
CA PHE A 65 7.49 2.86 -5.91
C PHE A 65 8.27 2.84 -7.23
N ASN A 66 8.30 3.96 -7.95
CA ASN A 66 8.98 4.13 -9.24
C ASN A 66 9.67 5.50 -9.29
N GLU A 67 10.49 5.76 -10.32
CA GLU A 67 11.14 7.09 -10.49
C GLU A 67 10.12 8.22 -10.69
N ASP A 68 8.93 7.88 -11.20
CA ASP A 68 7.85 8.83 -11.52
C ASP A 68 6.72 8.88 -10.47
N ASP A 69 6.86 8.20 -9.32
CA ASP A 69 5.83 8.17 -8.25
C ASP A 69 4.42 7.72 -8.71
N GLN A 70 4.32 6.99 -9.83
CA GLN A 70 3.05 6.46 -10.34
C GLN A 70 2.84 4.99 -9.91
N ALA A 71 1.68 4.73 -9.32
CA ALA A 71 1.25 3.41 -8.79
C ALA A 71 0.96 2.36 -9.88
N LEU A 72 0.85 2.76 -11.16
CA LEU A 72 0.76 1.85 -12.29
C LEU A 72 1.63 2.36 -13.43
N VAL A 73 2.63 1.57 -13.82
CA VAL A 73 3.23 1.71 -15.14
C VAL A 73 2.52 0.70 -16.05
N THR A 74 1.83 1.23 -17.06
CA THR A 74 1.16 0.49 -18.14
C THR A 74 2.13 -0.22 -19.09
N ASP A 75 3.45 -0.07 -18.94
CA ASP A 75 4.42 -0.57 -19.92
C ASP A 75 5.70 -1.16 -19.31
N THR A 76 5.86 -2.47 -19.47
CA THR A 76 7.07 -3.21 -19.88
C THR A 76 8.47 -2.86 -19.32
N SER A 77 8.59 -2.11 -18.22
CA SER A 77 9.88 -1.92 -17.55
C SER A 77 10.19 -3.12 -16.66
N LYS A 78 11.36 -3.73 -16.84
CA LYS A 78 11.82 -4.91 -16.07
C LYS A 78 11.91 -4.65 -14.56
N ASP A 79 11.84 -3.39 -14.15
CA ASP A 79 11.97 -2.94 -12.77
C ASP A 79 10.62 -2.52 -12.14
N ALA A 80 9.50 -2.67 -12.85
CA ALA A 80 8.18 -2.33 -12.32
C ALA A 80 7.73 -3.31 -11.23
N LEU A 81 7.44 -2.77 -10.05
CA LEU A 81 6.88 -3.50 -8.92
C LEU A 81 5.43 -3.91 -9.19
N LYS A 82 5.10 -5.17 -8.90
CA LYS A 82 3.72 -5.65 -8.97
C LYS A 82 2.87 -5.08 -7.83
N PRO A 83 1.57 -4.83 -8.03
CA PRO A 83 0.69 -4.32 -6.97
C PRO A 83 0.66 -5.23 -5.74
N GLU A 84 0.70 -6.54 -5.94
CA GLU A 84 0.76 -7.53 -4.84
C GLU A 84 2.02 -7.36 -3.96
N GLN A 85 3.16 -7.03 -4.56
CA GLN A 85 4.42 -6.85 -3.85
C GLN A 85 4.42 -5.54 -3.04
N VAL A 86 3.76 -4.51 -3.57
CA VAL A 86 3.55 -3.24 -2.86
C VAL A 86 2.60 -3.44 -1.68
N MET A 87 1.51 -4.19 -1.86
CA MET A 87 0.60 -4.54 -0.75
C MET A 87 1.32 -5.35 0.32
N GLN A 88 2.09 -6.37 -0.09
CA GLN A 88 2.85 -7.18 0.84
C GLN A 88 3.79 -6.30 1.67
N PHE A 89 4.54 -5.39 1.04
CA PHE A 89 5.39 -4.42 1.72
C PHE A 89 4.61 -3.54 2.70
N CYS A 90 3.45 -3.02 2.29
CA CYS A 90 2.64 -2.17 3.15
C CYS A 90 2.15 -2.96 4.37
N THR A 91 1.64 -4.17 4.18
CA THR A 91 1.17 -5.01 5.29
C THR A 91 2.29 -5.38 6.27
N SER A 92 3.48 -5.71 5.78
CA SER A 92 4.63 -6.02 6.64
C SER A 92 5.12 -4.79 7.40
N MET A 93 5.07 -3.61 6.79
CA MET A 93 5.55 -2.38 7.42
C MET A 93 4.61 -1.95 8.54
N LEU A 94 3.32 -2.20 8.36
CA LEU A 94 2.29 -1.97 9.36
C LEU A 94 2.34 -2.91 10.57
N LYS A 95 3.06 -4.03 10.52
CA LYS A 95 3.21 -4.94 11.66
C LYS A 95 4.06 -4.35 12.79
N THR A 96 5.03 -3.53 12.42
CA THR A 96 6.02 -2.91 13.33
C THR A 96 6.10 -1.40 13.12
N ALA A 97 4.95 -0.79 12.82
CA ALA A 97 4.85 0.62 12.45
C ALA A 97 5.36 1.54 13.57
N TRP A 98 5.23 1.15 14.84
CA TRP A 98 5.69 1.99 15.95
C TRP A 98 7.21 2.06 16.03
N LEU A 99 7.87 0.92 15.78
CA LEU A 99 9.32 0.85 15.70
C LEU A 99 9.84 1.65 14.49
N TYR A 100 9.20 1.46 13.34
CA TYR A 100 9.54 2.16 12.11
C TYR A 100 9.28 3.65 12.16
N ARG A 101 8.28 4.10 12.92
CA ARG A 101 8.07 5.50 13.23
C ARG A 101 9.28 6.14 13.92
N LYS A 102 10.04 5.40 14.73
CA LYS A 102 11.24 5.94 15.37
C LYS A 102 12.42 6.06 14.40
N TYR A 103 12.58 5.09 13.50
CA TYR A 103 13.75 4.99 12.63
C TYR A 103 13.59 5.75 11.30
N PHE A 104 12.40 5.74 10.71
CA PHE A 104 12.13 6.31 9.39
C PHE A 104 11.41 7.66 9.44
N ARG A 105 11.32 8.29 10.62
CA ARG A 105 10.66 9.59 10.79
C ARG A 105 11.27 10.63 9.85
N GLY A 106 10.45 11.18 8.95
CA GLY A 106 10.88 12.21 7.99
C GLY A 106 11.81 11.70 6.89
N GLN A 107 11.98 10.38 6.75
CA GLN A 107 12.74 9.80 5.65
C GLN A 107 11.83 9.51 4.45
N ARG A 108 12.44 9.54 3.26
CA ARG A 108 11.80 9.10 2.01
C ARG A 108 12.16 7.65 1.79
N ILE A 109 11.16 6.78 1.70
CA ILE A 109 11.37 5.35 1.49
C ILE A 109 11.05 5.01 0.06
N ARG A 110 11.96 4.31 -0.61
CA ARG A 110 11.75 3.73 -1.93
C ARG A 110 11.58 2.23 -1.78
N ILE A 111 10.51 1.70 -2.37
CA ILE A 111 10.31 0.25 -2.44
C ILE A 111 11.23 -0.32 -3.51
N GLY A 112 12.03 -1.32 -3.14
CA GLY A 112 12.91 -2.06 -4.03
C GLY A 112 12.29 -3.40 -4.46
N LEU A 113 12.75 -3.90 -5.60
CA LEU A 113 12.38 -5.23 -6.11
C LEU A 113 12.70 -6.34 -5.08
N PRO A 114 11.97 -7.47 -5.11
CA PRO A 114 12.29 -8.60 -4.26
C PRO A 114 13.72 -9.09 -4.49
N GLY A 115 14.46 -9.38 -3.42
CA GLY A 115 15.86 -9.80 -3.49
C GLY A 115 16.88 -8.66 -3.61
N THR A 116 16.45 -7.39 -3.71
CA THR A 116 17.37 -6.24 -3.62
C THR A 116 17.89 -6.07 -2.20
N SER A 117 19.13 -5.58 -2.08
CA SER A 117 19.71 -5.26 -0.78
C SER A 117 19.18 -3.92 -0.25
N TYR A 118 19.09 -3.82 1.07
CA TYR A 118 18.84 -2.55 1.74
C TYR A 118 19.97 -1.57 1.40
N SER A 119 19.63 -0.41 0.84
CA SER A 119 20.60 0.63 0.51
C SER A 119 20.10 2.01 0.91
N ILE A 120 21.01 2.86 1.36
CA ILE A 120 20.72 4.25 1.70
C ILE A 120 21.40 5.11 0.64
N SER A 121 20.62 5.76 -0.20
CA SER A 121 21.15 6.74 -1.15
C SER A 121 21.27 8.09 -0.44
N GLN A 122 22.46 8.42 0.02
CA GLN A 122 22.72 9.71 0.68
C GLN A 122 22.50 10.90 -0.28
N GLU A 123 22.76 10.70 -1.58
CA GLU A 123 22.60 11.74 -2.61
C GLU A 123 21.13 12.13 -2.81
N LYS A 124 20.22 11.15 -2.79
CA LYS A 124 18.77 11.38 -2.96
C LYS A 124 18.03 11.54 -1.63
N GLY A 125 18.68 11.25 -0.50
CA GLY A 125 18.04 11.19 0.82
C GLY A 125 16.98 10.09 0.90
N GLU A 126 17.14 9.02 0.13
CA GLU A 126 16.16 7.95 -0.03
C GLU A 126 16.69 6.63 0.56
N VAL A 127 15.85 5.97 1.35
CA VAL A 127 16.12 4.63 1.88
C VAL A 127 15.41 3.62 1.01
N MET A 128 16.18 2.75 0.36
CA MET A 128 15.64 1.66 -0.44
C MET A 128 15.42 0.43 0.43
N ILE A 129 14.16 0.00 0.53
CA ILE A 129 13.76 -1.17 1.29
C ILE A 129 13.15 -2.19 0.32
N PRO A 130 13.65 -3.43 0.26
CA PRO A 130 13.09 -4.46 -0.61
C PRO A 130 11.65 -4.82 -0.20
N CYS A 131 10.79 -5.15 -1.16
CA CYS A 131 9.44 -5.68 -0.90
C CYS A 131 9.44 -6.90 0.04
N ASP A 132 10.44 -7.77 -0.11
CA ASP A 132 10.59 -9.01 0.65
C ASP A 132 11.29 -8.82 2.00
N PHE A 133 11.25 -7.60 2.58
CA PHE A 133 12.00 -7.31 3.81
C PHE A 133 11.64 -8.22 4.99
N ASP A 134 10.42 -8.79 5.01
CA ASP A 134 9.97 -9.76 6.02
C ASP A 134 10.86 -11.02 6.07
N LYS A 135 11.56 -11.36 4.98
CA LYS A 135 12.43 -12.54 4.88
C LYS A 135 13.85 -12.28 5.37
N PHE A 136 14.22 -11.02 5.62
CA PHE A 136 15.58 -10.69 6.04
C PHE A 136 15.75 -10.86 7.56
N SER A 137 16.96 -11.24 7.96
CA SER A 137 17.32 -11.58 9.35
C SER A 137 17.08 -10.47 10.37
N TRP A 138 17.12 -9.20 9.95
CA TRP A 138 16.82 -8.06 10.84
C TRP A 138 15.35 -8.02 11.26
N MET A 139 14.43 -8.58 10.45
CA MET A 139 13.02 -8.66 10.80
C MET A 139 12.71 -9.75 11.84
N ASP A 140 13.47 -10.84 11.80
CA ASP A 140 13.39 -11.91 12.80
C ASP A 140 13.76 -11.38 14.19
N GLN A 141 14.69 -10.42 14.26
CA GLN A 141 15.01 -9.69 15.50
C GLN A 141 13.87 -8.75 15.93
N HIS A 142 13.11 -8.21 14.98
CA HIS A 142 11.98 -7.31 15.23
C HIS A 142 10.69 -8.01 15.67
N GLN A 143 10.58 -9.33 15.53
CA GLN A 143 9.42 -10.10 16.00
C GLN A 143 9.13 -9.87 17.49
N LYS A 144 10.17 -9.62 18.30
CA LYS A 144 10.02 -9.31 19.74
C LYS A 144 9.18 -8.05 19.98
N PHE A 145 9.22 -7.08 19.06
CA PHE A 145 8.46 -5.83 19.17
C PHE A 145 7.00 -5.95 18.72
N LEU A 146 6.62 -7.04 18.03
CA LEU A 146 5.22 -7.28 17.64
C LEU A 146 4.28 -7.31 18.84
N ARG A 147 4.74 -7.86 19.98
CA ARG A 147 3.94 -7.89 21.21
C ARG A 147 3.71 -6.49 21.78
N HIS A 148 4.74 -5.64 21.76
CA HIS A 148 4.63 -4.26 22.20
C HIS A 148 3.72 -3.44 21.28
N GLU A 149 3.79 -3.69 19.98
CA GLU A 149 2.90 -3.09 19.00
C GLU A 149 1.45 -3.51 19.20
N ALA A 150 1.19 -4.80 19.42
CA ALA A 150 -0.17 -5.29 19.69
C ALA A 150 -0.78 -4.61 20.93
N VAL A 151 0.02 -4.43 21.98
CA VAL A 151 -0.40 -3.70 23.19
C VAL A 151 -0.68 -2.23 22.85
N ALA A 152 0.24 -1.53 22.18
CA ALA A 152 0.05 -0.13 21.81
C ALA A 152 -1.17 0.09 20.89
N ASN A 153 -1.39 -0.83 19.95
CA ASN A 153 -2.53 -0.79 19.04
C ASN A 153 -3.85 -1.08 19.78
N SER A 154 -3.83 -1.94 20.80
CA SER A 154 -4.97 -2.14 21.70
C SER A 154 -5.31 -0.88 22.50
N TYR A 155 -4.30 -0.19 23.06
CA TYR A 155 -4.49 1.11 23.73
C TYR A 155 -5.11 2.16 22.80
N ARG A 156 -4.68 2.18 21.53
CA ARG A 156 -5.22 3.12 20.53
C ARG A 156 -6.66 2.78 20.14
N ASN A 157 -6.95 1.52 19.85
CA ASN A 157 -8.28 1.11 19.40
C ASN A 157 -9.30 1.20 20.53
N HIS A 158 -8.90 0.89 21.77
CA HIS A 158 -9.75 0.95 22.96
C HIS A 158 -9.51 2.22 23.77
N TRP A 159 -9.10 3.33 23.15
CA TRP A 159 -8.80 4.58 23.84
C TRP A 159 -9.98 5.07 24.70
N TYR A 160 -11.22 4.81 24.25
CA TYR A 160 -12.44 5.13 24.99
C TYR A 160 -12.58 4.32 26.28
N VAL A 161 -12.13 3.07 26.31
CA VAL A 161 -12.12 2.24 27.53
C VAL A 161 -11.13 2.80 28.53
N TRP A 162 -9.96 3.21 28.06
CA TRP A 162 -8.94 3.84 28.91
C TRP A 162 -9.39 5.21 29.41
N LEU A 163 -10.08 5.99 28.58
CA LEU A 163 -10.66 7.27 28.99
C LEU A 163 -11.76 7.06 30.04
N PHE A 164 -12.66 6.10 29.83
CA PHE A 164 -13.68 5.73 30.80
C PHE A 164 -13.06 5.28 32.13
N ALA A 165 -12.06 4.40 32.08
CA ALA A 165 -11.34 3.96 33.28
C ALA A 165 -10.71 5.16 34.01
N ALA A 166 -10.03 6.07 33.29
CA ALA A 166 -9.46 7.28 33.88
C ALA A 166 -10.53 8.17 34.51
N THR A 167 -11.69 8.36 33.88
CA THR A 167 -12.80 9.14 34.46
C THR A 167 -13.40 8.50 35.70
N VAL A 168 -13.46 7.17 35.78
CA VAL A 168 -13.94 6.47 36.99
C VAL A 168 -12.92 6.60 38.12
N PHE A 169 -11.63 6.37 37.87
CA PHE A 169 -10.59 6.48 38.90
C PHE A 169 -10.36 7.92 39.38
N ILE A 170 -10.50 8.92 38.50
CA ILE A 170 -10.38 10.33 38.87
C ILE A 170 -11.70 10.84 39.49
N GLY A 171 -12.84 10.37 39.00
CA GLY A 171 -14.15 10.71 39.57
C GLY A 171 -14.40 10.09 40.95
N ASP A 172 -13.79 8.94 41.26
CA ASP A 172 -13.82 8.35 42.60
C ASP A 172 -13.03 9.17 43.64
N LEU A 173 -12.17 10.11 43.22
CA LEU A 173 -11.49 11.02 44.15
C LEU A 173 -12.40 12.15 44.67
N ASP A 174 -13.58 12.36 44.07
CA ASP A 174 -14.54 13.41 44.48
C ASP A 174 -15.69 12.87 45.37
N PHE A 175 -15.66 11.60 45.78
CA PHE A 175 -16.67 10.97 46.66
C PHE A 175 -16.26 10.82 48.14
N VAL A 176 -15.37 11.68 48.65
CA VAL A 176 -15.08 11.82 50.11
C VAL A 176 -15.16 13.28 50.53
#